data_AF-A0A5C8MPC4-F1
#
_entry.id   AF-A0A5C8MPC4-F1
#
_cell.length_a   1.000
_cell.length_b   1.000
_cell.length_c   1.000
_cell.angle_alpha   90.00
_cell.angle_beta   90.00
_cell.angle_gamma   90.00
#
_symmetry.space_group_name_H-M   'P 1'
#
loop_
_entity.id
_entity.type
_entity.pdbx_description
1 polymer ?
#
loop_
_entity_poly.entity_id
_entity_poly.type
_entity_poly.pdbx_seq_one_letter_code
_entity_poly.pdbx_strand_id
1 'polypeptide(L)'
;LLSFVLVLSTLGGAGIAQAQAEENYVEEWIEEELPGLDDYQQTLSIIEQIPESVVLEGTDAIINWYKETIDDPAVLSAIEYQYNQTNQGEFRIQGVIGCISAVGVALVSLAWAPSKILKVKSALKALGGTAKFVSTAINYYQNYRKLKYSRTVAWERAVNAAASNVSPDLKDALLSFFGIASIVSACTE
;
A
#
# COMPACT_ATOMS: atom_id res chain seq x y z
N LEU A 1 -5.90 29.47 -48.13
CA LEU A 1 -6.66 29.20 -46.89
C LEU A 1 -7.49 27.94 -47.12
N LEU A 2 -6.92 26.78 -46.80
CA LEU A 2 -7.62 25.48 -46.83
C LEU A 2 -7.83 25.07 -45.37
N SER A 3 -9.04 25.34 -44.86
CA SER A 3 -9.46 24.93 -43.53
C SER A 3 -9.70 23.43 -43.53
N PHE A 4 -8.82 22.68 -42.87
CA PHE A 4 -9.12 21.32 -42.42
C PHE A 4 -10.05 21.42 -41.21
N VAL A 5 -11.35 21.28 -41.43
CA VAL A 5 -12.33 21.06 -40.36
C VAL A 5 -12.26 19.57 -40.01
N LEU A 6 -11.57 19.24 -38.92
CA LEU A 6 -11.68 17.93 -38.28
C LEU A 6 -13.06 17.83 -37.63
N VAL A 7 -13.97 17.14 -38.31
CA VAL A 7 -15.24 16.69 -37.75
C VAL A 7 -14.94 15.53 -36.80
N LEU A 8 -14.79 15.81 -35.50
CA LEU A 8 -14.93 14.77 -34.47
C LEU A 8 -16.42 14.51 -34.27
N SER A 9 -16.97 13.64 -35.11
CA SER A 9 -18.28 13.04 -34.90
C SER A 9 -18.24 12.07 -33.72
N THR A 10 -18.88 12.47 -32.62
CA THR A 10 -19.66 11.62 -31.70
C THR A 10 -19.35 10.12 -31.69
N LEU A 11 -18.24 9.75 -31.05
CA LEU A 11 -17.92 8.38 -30.62
C LEU A 11 -17.70 8.31 -29.09
N GLY A 12 -18.28 9.24 -28.35
CA GLY A 12 -18.08 9.36 -26.90
C GLY A 12 -18.84 8.34 -26.06
N GLY A 13 -20.01 7.86 -26.46
CA GLY A 13 -20.84 7.03 -25.57
C GLY A 13 -20.35 5.59 -25.36
N ALA A 14 -19.97 4.90 -26.44
CA ALA A 14 -19.62 3.48 -26.38
C ALA A 14 -18.24 3.23 -25.77
N GLY A 15 -17.25 4.07 -26.09
CA GLY A 15 -15.89 3.94 -25.55
C GLY A 15 -15.82 4.24 -24.05
N ILE A 16 -16.58 5.22 -23.57
CA ILE A 16 -16.63 5.55 -22.13
C ILE A 16 -17.34 4.44 -21.36
N ALA A 17 -18.45 3.89 -21.88
CA ALA A 17 -19.16 2.79 -21.24
C ALA A 17 -18.32 1.49 -21.18
N GLN A 18 -17.52 1.20 -22.20
CA GLN A 18 -16.64 0.03 -22.22
C GLN A 18 -15.47 0.20 -21.23
N ALA A 19 -14.82 1.37 -21.20
CA ALA A 19 -13.74 1.64 -20.26
C ALA A 19 -14.21 1.56 -18.80
N GLN A 20 -15.40 2.11 -18.52
CA GLN A 20 -15.98 2.08 -17.17
C GLN A 20 -16.41 0.66 -16.74
N ALA A 21 -16.87 -0.18 -17.67
CA ALA A 21 -17.16 -1.58 -17.39
C ALA A 21 -15.90 -2.41 -17.12
N GLU A 22 -14.81 -2.13 -17.85
CA GLU A 22 -13.51 -2.78 -17.62
C GLU A 22 -12.90 -2.35 -16.27
N GLU A 23 -12.99 -1.07 -15.93
CA GLU A 23 -12.54 -0.52 -14.64
C GLU A 23 -13.31 -1.17 -13.47
N ASN A 24 -14.65 -1.20 -13.53
CA ASN A 24 -15.47 -1.84 -12.50
C ASN A 24 -15.15 -3.34 -12.34
N TYR A 25 -14.93 -4.06 -13.44
CA TYR A 25 -14.55 -5.48 -13.39
C TYR A 25 -13.17 -5.68 -12.74
N VAL A 26 -12.21 -4.81 -13.07
CA VAL A 26 -10.87 -4.86 -12.48
C VAL A 26 -10.93 -4.57 -10.98
N GLU A 27 -11.72 -3.58 -10.57
CA GLU A 27 -11.92 -3.23 -9.16
C GLU A 27 -12.55 -4.39 -8.37
N GLU A 28 -13.63 -4.98 -8.89
CA GLU A 28 -14.29 -6.15 -8.27
C GLU A 28 -13.34 -7.36 -8.18
N TRP A 29 -12.56 -7.63 -9.24
CA TRP A 29 -11.58 -8.70 -9.26
C TRP A 29 -10.43 -8.47 -8.27
N ILE A 30 -9.98 -7.22 -8.12
CA ILE A 30 -8.93 -6.87 -7.14
C ILE A 30 -9.47 -7.10 -5.73
N GLU A 31 -10.69 -6.66 -5.42
CA GLU A 31 -11.28 -6.83 -4.10
C GLU A 31 -11.44 -8.32 -3.72
N GLU A 32 -11.80 -9.17 -4.69
CA GLU A 32 -11.86 -10.63 -4.47
C GLU A 32 -10.47 -11.27 -4.26
N GLU A 33 -9.44 -10.77 -4.95
CA GLU A 33 -8.11 -11.39 -4.98
C GLU A 33 -7.13 -10.82 -3.94
N LEU A 34 -7.36 -9.59 -3.50
CA LEU A 34 -6.54 -8.80 -2.57
C LEU A 34 -7.45 -7.95 -1.66
N PRO A 35 -8.26 -8.57 -0.79
CA PRO A 35 -9.17 -7.84 0.08
C PRO A 35 -8.40 -6.89 1.02
N GLY A 36 -8.87 -5.64 1.15
CA GLY A 36 -8.26 -4.60 1.99
C GLY A 36 -6.99 -3.96 1.41
N LEU A 37 -6.78 -4.05 0.09
CA LEU A 37 -5.65 -3.40 -0.58
C LEU A 37 -5.75 -1.85 -0.54
N ASP A 38 -6.97 -1.33 -0.55
CA ASP A 38 -7.27 0.09 -0.41
C ASP A 38 -6.80 0.65 0.94
N ASP A 39 -7.02 -0.07 2.03
CA ASP A 39 -6.52 0.27 3.37
C ASP A 39 -4.99 0.37 3.40
N TYR A 40 -4.33 -0.52 2.66
CA TYR A 40 -2.88 -0.50 2.50
C TYR A 40 -2.40 0.70 1.69
N GLN A 41 -3.09 1.01 0.59
CA GLN A 41 -2.81 2.20 -0.20
C GLN A 41 -3.00 3.47 0.62
N GLN A 42 -4.05 3.56 1.44
CA GLN A 42 -4.25 4.68 2.35
C GLN A 42 -3.09 4.79 3.34
N THR A 43 -2.63 3.68 3.89
CA THR A 43 -1.53 3.63 4.85
C THR A 43 -0.19 4.08 4.28
N LEU A 44 0.18 3.61 3.10
CA LEU A 44 1.36 4.11 2.39
C LEU A 44 1.24 5.62 2.15
N SER A 45 0.04 6.10 1.84
CA SER A 45 -0.21 7.53 1.64
C SER A 45 -0.02 8.32 2.95
N ILE A 46 -0.40 7.75 4.08
CA ILE A 46 -0.13 8.31 5.42
C ILE A 46 1.38 8.37 5.70
N ILE A 47 2.13 7.30 5.40
CA ILE A 47 3.60 7.28 5.53
C ILE A 47 4.26 8.34 4.63
N GLU A 48 3.72 8.57 3.43
CA GLU A 48 4.20 9.63 2.55
C GLU A 48 3.92 11.03 3.13
N GLN A 49 2.86 11.19 3.91
CA GLN A 49 2.43 12.48 4.49
C GLN A 49 3.11 12.83 5.81
N ILE A 50 3.55 11.86 6.62
CA ILE A 50 4.13 12.13 7.95
C ILE A 50 5.28 13.16 7.87
N PRO A 51 5.24 14.26 8.64
CA PRO A 51 6.30 15.26 8.61
C PRO A 51 7.63 14.68 9.11
N GLU A 52 8.74 15.07 8.47
CA GLU A 52 10.08 14.62 8.89
C GLU A 52 10.38 15.02 10.35
N SER A 53 9.87 16.17 10.80
CA SER A 53 10.00 16.62 12.20
C SER A 53 9.37 15.64 13.19
N VAL A 54 8.21 15.05 12.87
CA VAL A 54 7.53 14.05 13.71
C VAL A 54 8.35 12.76 13.74
N VAL A 55 8.88 12.35 12.59
CA VAL A 55 9.72 11.13 12.50
C VAL A 55 11.00 11.28 13.33
N LEU A 56 11.62 12.46 13.32
CA LEU A 56 12.84 12.76 14.08
C LEU A 56 12.60 12.87 15.59
N GLU A 57 11.37 13.16 16.02
CA GLU A 57 10.98 13.22 17.45
C GLU A 57 10.88 11.82 18.08
N GLY A 58 10.61 10.79 17.27
CA GLY A 58 10.70 9.39 17.66
C GLY A 58 9.34 8.69 17.79
N THR A 59 9.36 7.48 18.35
CA THR A 59 8.23 6.53 18.31
C THR A 59 6.93 7.13 18.82
N ASP A 60 6.92 7.77 19.99
CA ASP A 60 5.69 8.27 20.61
C ASP A 60 5.02 9.36 19.77
N ALA A 61 5.83 10.27 19.20
CA ALA A 61 5.35 11.32 18.32
C ALA A 61 4.76 10.75 17.02
N ILE A 62 5.41 9.73 16.44
CA ILE A 62 4.91 9.02 15.26
C ILE A 62 3.56 8.33 15.57
N ILE A 63 3.46 7.64 16.72
CA ILE A 63 2.23 6.93 17.11
C ILE A 63 1.09 7.91 17.37
N ASN A 64 1.35 9.02 18.06
CA ASN A 64 0.34 10.06 18.27
C ASN A 64 -0.12 10.67 16.95
N TRP A 65 0.81 10.96 16.05
CA TRP A 65 0.48 11.47 14.72
C TRP A 65 -0.37 10.49 13.91
N TYR A 66 -0.07 9.18 13.94
CA TYR A 66 -0.94 8.18 13.32
C TYR A 66 -2.35 8.19 13.92
N LYS A 67 -2.47 8.26 15.25
CA LYS A 67 -3.77 8.29 15.94
C LYS A 67 -4.61 9.53 15.64
N GLU A 68 -3.96 10.66 15.33
CA GLU A 68 -4.61 11.92 14.98
C GLU A 68 -4.96 12.03 13.49
N THR A 69 -4.28 11.26 12.63
CA THR A 69 -4.40 11.37 11.16
C THR A 69 -5.25 10.25 10.55
N ILE A 70 -5.35 9.10 11.20
CA ILE A 70 -6.08 7.93 10.71
C ILE A 70 -7.48 7.94 11.29
N ASP A 71 -8.49 7.95 10.41
CA ASP A 71 -9.91 7.91 10.83
C ASP A 71 -10.45 6.47 10.96
N ASP A 72 -9.77 5.47 10.41
CA ASP A 72 -10.25 4.08 10.43
C ASP A 72 -10.14 3.48 11.84
N PRO A 73 -11.27 3.13 12.48
CA PRO A 73 -11.28 2.65 13.86
C PRO A 73 -10.62 1.27 14.02
N ALA A 74 -10.66 0.42 12.99
CA ALA A 74 -10.03 -0.89 13.02
C ALA A 74 -8.50 -0.75 12.95
N VAL A 75 -7.97 0.13 12.09
CA VAL A 75 -6.53 0.46 12.07
C VAL A 75 -6.09 1.07 13.39
N LEU A 76 -6.83 2.03 13.94
CA LEU A 76 -6.53 2.66 15.23
C LEU A 76 -6.48 1.64 16.37
N SER A 77 -7.44 0.71 16.41
CA SER A 77 -7.49 -0.34 17.43
C SER A 77 -6.27 -1.28 17.34
N ALA A 78 -5.84 -1.62 16.13
CA ALA A 78 -4.65 -2.45 15.89
C ALA A 78 -3.36 -1.72 16.30
N ILE A 79 -3.26 -0.41 16.01
CA ILE A 79 -2.14 0.43 16.45
C ILE A 79 -2.09 0.47 17.99
N GLU A 80 -3.20 0.74 18.65
CA GLU A 80 -3.26 0.85 20.11
C GLU A 80 -2.87 -0.47 20.79
N TYR A 81 -3.45 -1.58 20.32
CA TYR A 81 -3.13 -2.91 20.82
C TYR A 81 -1.64 -3.23 20.65
N GLN A 82 -1.10 -3.12 19.43
CA GLN A 82 0.28 -3.48 19.13
C GLN A 82 1.28 -2.57 19.86
N TYR A 83 1.00 -1.27 19.97
CA TYR A 83 1.85 -0.32 20.70
C TYR A 83 1.93 -0.67 22.19
N ASN A 84 0.79 -0.97 22.82
CA ASN A 84 0.73 -1.35 24.23
C ASN A 84 1.48 -2.66 24.50
N GLN A 85 1.34 -3.68 23.63
CA GLN A 85 2.07 -4.94 23.73
C GLN A 85 3.59 -4.73 23.63
N THR A 86 4.03 -3.94 22.64
CA THR A 86 5.45 -3.69 22.41
C THR A 86 6.10 -2.95 23.59
N ASN A 87 5.39 -2.00 24.20
CA ASN A 87 5.83 -1.30 25.41
C ASN A 87 5.94 -2.19 26.65
N GLN A 88 5.24 -3.33 26.68
CA GLN A 88 5.34 -4.32 27.75
C GLN A 88 6.50 -5.32 27.53
N GLY A 89 7.33 -5.12 26.51
CA GLY A 89 8.44 -6.00 26.16
C GLY A 89 8.01 -7.28 25.43
N GLU A 90 6.74 -7.41 25.07
CA GLU A 90 6.20 -8.51 24.29
C GLU A 90 5.89 -8.04 22.86
N PHE A 91 6.84 -8.23 21.94
CA PHE A 91 6.51 -8.11 20.51
C PHE A 91 5.82 -9.41 20.07
N ARG A 92 4.51 -9.50 20.30
CA ARG A 92 3.68 -10.62 19.84
C ARG A 92 2.71 -10.12 18.78
N ILE A 93 2.87 -10.61 17.56
CA ILE A 93 1.88 -10.47 16.50
C ILE A 93 0.76 -11.47 16.82
N GLN A 94 -0.15 -11.14 17.73
CA GLN A 94 -1.33 -11.97 18.04
C GLN A 94 -2.55 -11.46 17.26
N GLY A 95 -3.25 -12.37 16.60
CA GLY A 95 -4.62 -12.12 16.11
C GLY A 95 -4.73 -11.07 15.02
N VAL A 96 -3.90 -11.16 13.97
CA VAL A 96 -4.16 -10.44 12.72
C VAL A 96 -5.39 -11.09 12.08
N ILE A 97 -6.58 -10.59 12.40
CA ILE A 97 -7.84 -10.98 11.76
C ILE A 97 -8.00 -10.04 10.56
N GLY A 98 -7.58 -10.50 9.39
CA GLY A 98 -7.72 -9.78 8.12
C GLY A 98 -6.72 -8.64 7.88
N CYS A 99 -6.71 -8.16 6.64
CA CYS A 99 -5.72 -7.22 6.11
C CYS A 99 -5.61 -5.90 6.91
N ILE A 100 -6.74 -5.31 7.32
CA ILE A 100 -6.79 -4.05 8.09
C ILE A 100 -6.00 -4.12 9.40
N SER A 101 -6.11 -5.22 10.14
CA SER A 101 -5.37 -5.38 11.40
C SER A 101 -3.86 -5.50 11.18
N ALA A 102 -3.45 -6.09 10.04
CA ALA A 102 -2.05 -6.24 9.67
C ALA A 102 -1.40 -4.88 9.35
N VAL A 103 -2.17 -3.98 8.76
CA VAL A 103 -1.79 -2.60 8.46
C VAL A 103 -1.43 -1.83 9.73
N GLY A 104 -2.26 -1.89 10.77
CA GLY A 104 -1.97 -1.24 12.05
C GLY A 104 -0.69 -1.77 12.71
N VAL A 105 -0.48 -3.09 12.66
CA VAL A 105 0.77 -3.73 13.15
C VAL A 105 2.00 -3.26 12.36
N ALA A 106 1.86 -3.10 11.04
CA ALA A 106 2.92 -2.60 10.17
C ALA A 106 3.34 -1.17 10.54
N LEU A 107 2.36 -0.30 10.77
CA LEU A 107 2.58 1.09 11.17
C LEU A 107 3.32 1.19 12.50
N VAL A 108 2.91 0.41 13.50
CA VAL A 108 3.64 0.37 14.79
C VAL A 108 5.06 -0.14 14.58
N SER A 109 5.25 -1.21 13.79
CA SER A 109 6.58 -1.75 13.49
C SER A 109 7.51 -0.73 12.83
N LEU A 110 6.97 0.12 11.96
CA LEU A 110 7.70 1.24 11.35
C LEU A 110 7.99 2.36 12.36
N ALA A 111 7.07 2.67 13.27
CA ALA A 111 7.28 3.69 14.30
C ALA A 111 8.49 3.37 15.19
N TRP A 112 8.73 2.09 15.48
CA TRP A 112 9.91 1.62 16.22
C TRP A 112 11.23 1.66 15.43
N ALA A 113 11.16 1.93 14.12
CA ALA A 113 12.32 2.12 13.26
C ALA A 113 12.19 3.43 12.45
N PRO A 114 12.28 4.62 13.08
CA PRO A 114 12.03 5.90 12.41
C PRO A 114 12.85 6.13 11.12
N SER A 115 14.09 5.64 11.09
CA SER A 115 14.94 5.71 9.90
C SER A 115 14.38 4.93 8.71
N LYS A 116 13.61 3.86 8.94
CA LYS A 116 12.92 3.11 7.89
C LYS A 116 11.74 3.90 7.31
N ILE A 117 11.03 4.70 8.11
CA ILE A 117 9.95 5.57 7.62
C ILE A 117 10.49 6.55 6.57
N LEU A 118 11.61 7.23 6.86
CA LEU A 118 12.23 8.16 5.91
C LEU A 118 12.68 7.47 4.62
N LYS A 119 13.18 6.23 4.72
CA LYS A 119 13.55 5.42 3.55
C LYS A 119 12.31 5.01 2.74
N VAL A 120 11.25 4.51 3.37
CA VAL A 120 9.99 4.17 2.68
C VAL A 120 9.42 5.39 1.99
N LYS A 121 9.36 6.54 2.66
CA LYS A 121 8.92 7.82 2.08
C LYS A 121 9.76 8.23 0.87
N SER A 122 11.08 8.14 0.98
CA SER A 122 12.00 8.44 -0.13
C SER A 122 11.81 7.48 -1.31
N ALA A 123 11.56 6.21 -1.03
CA ALA A 123 11.35 5.18 -2.05
C ALA A 123 10.01 5.38 -2.77
N LEU A 124 8.92 5.65 -2.06
CA LEU A 124 7.62 5.99 -2.64
C LEU A 124 7.73 7.23 -3.53
N LYS A 125 8.38 8.28 -3.04
CA LYS A 125 8.64 9.50 -3.83
C LYS A 125 9.39 9.19 -5.14
N ALA A 126 10.41 8.33 -5.08
CA ALA A 126 11.17 7.93 -6.27
C ALA A 126 10.34 7.08 -7.26
N LEU A 127 9.30 6.40 -6.79
CA LEU A 127 8.39 5.57 -7.58
C LEU A 127 7.14 6.32 -8.08
N GLY A 128 7.06 7.64 -7.84
CA GLY A 128 5.93 8.48 -8.26
C GLY A 128 4.79 8.54 -7.25
N GLY A 129 5.08 8.24 -5.98
CA GLY A 129 4.16 8.25 -4.86
C GLY A 129 3.39 6.94 -4.69
N THR A 130 2.62 6.87 -3.61
CA THR A 130 1.90 5.68 -3.21
C THR A 130 0.96 5.13 -4.27
N ALA A 131 0.08 5.98 -4.83
CA ALA A 131 -0.91 5.55 -5.81
C ALA A 131 -0.25 4.94 -7.06
N LYS A 132 0.85 5.54 -7.53
CA LYS A 132 1.58 5.04 -8.70
C LYS A 132 2.26 3.70 -8.40
N PHE A 133 2.84 3.58 -7.21
CA PHE A 133 3.46 2.34 -6.76
C PHE A 133 2.45 1.19 -6.70
N VAL A 134 1.33 1.38 -5.99
CA VAL A 134 0.28 0.36 -5.81
C VAL A 134 -0.32 -0.06 -7.15
N SER A 135 -0.67 0.91 -8.01
CA SER A 135 -1.15 0.62 -9.37
C SER A 135 -0.13 -0.19 -10.19
N THR A 136 1.16 0.12 -10.07
CA THR A 136 2.21 -0.66 -10.75
C THR A 136 2.32 -2.08 -10.19
N ALA A 137 2.21 -2.26 -8.87
CA ALA A 137 2.19 -3.58 -8.23
C ALA A 137 0.99 -4.41 -8.69
N ILE A 138 -0.22 -3.85 -8.72
CA ILE A 138 -1.44 -4.53 -9.20
C ILE A 138 -1.25 -5.04 -10.64
N ASN A 139 -0.67 -4.23 -11.53
CA ASN A 139 -0.43 -4.63 -12.92
C ASN A 139 0.51 -5.85 -13.00
N TYR A 140 1.60 -5.87 -12.21
CA TYR A 140 2.46 -7.05 -12.12
C TYR A 140 1.75 -8.24 -11.49
N TYR A 141 0.95 -8.01 -10.45
CA TYR A 141 0.18 -9.05 -9.76
C TYR A 141 -0.76 -9.77 -10.72
N GLN A 142 -1.56 -9.04 -11.49
CA GLN A 142 -2.42 -9.58 -12.54
C GLN A 142 -1.66 -10.48 -13.52
N ASN A 143 -0.47 -10.05 -13.96
CA ASN A 143 0.37 -10.84 -14.86
C ASN A 143 0.85 -12.14 -14.19
N TYR A 144 1.29 -12.10 -12.93
CA TYR A 144 1.68 -13.31 -12.20
C TYR A 144 0.50 -14.25 -11.90
N ARG A 145 -0.69 -13.71 -11.66
CA ARG A 145 -1.92 -14.51 -11.49
C ARG A 145 -2.32 -15.21 -12.79
N LYS A 146 -2.18 -14.56 -13.95
CA LYS A 146 -2.33 -15.19 -15.28
C LYS A 146 -1.35 -16.35 -15.48
N LEU A 147 -0.14 -16.23 -14.93
CA LEU A 147 0.88 -17.29 -14.91
C LEU A 147 0.66 -18.38 -13.85
N LYS A 148 -0.50 -18.38 -13.17
CA LYS A 148 -0.91 -19.41 -12.18
C LYS A 148 -0.05 -19.47 -10.91
N TYR A 149 0.70 -18.42 -10.59
CA TYR A 149 1.32 -18.29 -9.26
C TYR A 149 0.25 -18.13 -8.18
N SER A 150 0.48 -18.63 -6.95
CA SER A 150 -0.40 -18.38 -5.81
C SER A 150 -0.52 -16.89 -5.51
N ARG A 151 -1.58 -16.45 -4.79
CA ARG A 151 -1.78 -15.05 -4.42
C ARG A 151 -0.55 -14.46 -3.72
N THR A 152 -0.05 -15.14 -2.70
CA THR A 152 1.17 -14.78 -1.98
C THR A 152 2.38 -14.62 -2.90
N VAL A 153 2.70 -15.62 -3.73
CA VAL A 153 3.88 -15.58 -4.62
C VAL A 153 3.73 -14.51 -5.69
N ALA A 154 2.51 -14.33 -6.22
CA ALA A 154 2.21 -13.29 -7.20
C ALA A 154 2.40 -11.89 -6.58
N TRP A 155 1.93 -11.68 -5.35
CA TRP A 155 2.06 -10.40 -4.64
C TRP A 155 3.52 -10.07 -4.31
N GLU A 156 4.27 -11.00 -3.72
CA GLU A 156 5.69 -10.82 -3.43
C GLU A 156 6.49 -10.43 -4.68
N ARG A 157 6.25 -11.14 -5.79
CA ARG A 157 6.91 -10.84 -7.07
C ARG A 157 6.46 -9.51 -7.65
N ALA A 158 5.19 -9.15 -7.49
CA ALA A 158 4.63 -7.91 -7.98
C ALA A 158 5.22 -6.69 -7.27
N VAL A 159 5.26 -6.69 -5.94
CA VAL A 159 5.89 -5.64 -5.14
C VAL A 159 7.38 -5.54 -5.46
N ASN A 160 8.08 -6.67 -5.57
CA ASN A 160 9.50 -6.69 -5.95
C ASN A 160 9.77 -6.10 -7.36
N ALA A 161 8.87 -6.37 -8.31
CA ALA A 161 8.96 -5.81 -9.65
C ALA A 161 8.62 -4.32 -9.68
N ALA A 162 7.60 -3.88 -8.93
CA ALA A 162 7.22 -2.48 -8.79
C ALA A 162 8.32 -1.63 -8.13
N ALA A 163 9.07 -2.21 -7.19
CA ALA A 163 10.20 -1.56 -6.50
C ALA A 163 11.55 -1.68 -7.23
N SER A 164 11.59 -2.18 -8.47
CA SER A 164 12.85 -2.46 -9.17
C SER A 164 13.67 -1.23 -9.56
N ASN A 165 13.03 -0.06 -9.67
CA ASN A 165 13.65 1.18 -10.17
C ASN A 165 14.20 2.11 -9.07
N VAL A 166 14.25 1.67 -7.81
CA VAL A 166 14.89 2.42 -6.71
C VAL A 166 16.22 1.77 -6.29
N SER A 167 17.04 2.50 -5.54
CA SER A 167 18.30 1.95 -5.02
C SER A 167 18.06 0.73 -4.13
N PRO A 168 19.04 -0.18 -3.99
CA PRO A 168 18.90 -1.39 -3.17
C PRO A 168 18.41 -1.10 -1.74
N ASP A 169 18.93 -0.06 -1.10
CA ASP A 169 18.55 0.34 0.26
C ASP A 169 17.09 0.82 0.37
N LEU A 170 16.60 1.53 -0.64
CA LEU A 170 15.22 2.01 -0.69
C LEU A 170 14.25 0.87 -1.01
N LYS A 171 14.68 -0.03 -1.90
CA LYS A 171 13.96 -1.25 -2.22
C LYS A 171 13.81 -2.15 -1.00
N ASP A 172 14.89 -2.35 -0.25
CA ASP A 172 14.88 -3.16 0.98
C ASP A 172 13.93 -2.56 2.04
N ALA A 173 13.92 -1.24 2.20
CA ALA A 173 13.00 -0.57 3.12
C ALA A 173 11.53 -0.78 2.71
N LEU A 174 11.22 -0.65 1.42
CA LEU A 174 9.87 -0.94 0.90
C LEU A 174 9.51 -2.41 1.09
N LEU A 175 10.36 -3.33 0.62
CA LEU A 175 10.09 -4.76 0.74
C LEU A 175 10.01 -5.22 2.18
N SER A 176 10.75 -4.62 3.10
CA SER A 176 10.60 -4.88 4.53
C SER A 176 9.24 -4.46 5.07
N PHE A 177 8.61 -3.43 4.50
CA PHE A 177 7.27 -2.99 4.88
C PHE A 177 6.18 -3.86 4.26
N PHE A 178 6.29 -4.19 2.97
CA PHE A 178 5.31 -5.05 2.27
C PHE A 178 5.47 -6.54 2.56
N GLY A 179 6.69 -6.98 2.88
CA GLY A 179 7.08 -8.37 3.09
C GLY A 179 7.06 -8.80 4.55
N ILE A 180 6.48 -8.00 5.45
CA ILE A 180 6.11 -8.50 6.79
C ILE A 180 5.11 -9.64 6.52
N ALA A 181 5.53 -10.88 6.72
CA ALA A 181 4.80 -12.07 6.30
C ALA A 181 3.36 -12.11 6.83
N SER A 182 3.10 -11.48 7.98
CA SER A 182 1.75 -11.32 8.53
C SER A 182 0.84 -10.42 7.68
N ILE A 183 1.39 -9.41 7.01
CA ILE A 183 0.66 -8.52 6.08
C ILE A 183 0.34 -9.28 4.80
N VAL A 184 1.35 -9.89 4.19
CA VAL A 184 1.13 -10.66 2.95
C VAL A 184 0.13 -11.77 3.20
N SER A 185 0.26 -12.52 4.30
CA SER A 185 -0.68 -13.59 4.63
C SER A 185 -2.09 -13.06 4.87
N ALA A 186 -2.26 -11.95 5.61
CA ALA A 186 -3.59 -11.44 5.96
C ALA A 186 -4.35 -10.80 4.79
N CYS A 187 -3.64 -10.34 3.76
CA CYS A 187 -4.22 -9.70 2.57
C CYS A 187 -4.29 -10.64 1.36
N THR A 188 -3.69 -11.83 1.44
CA THR A 188 -3.68 -12.82 0.34
C THR A 188 -4.24 -14.19 0.76
N GLU A 189 -4.84 -14.27 1.94
CA GLU A 189 -5.53 -15.46 2.46
C GLU A 189 -6.68 -15.92 1.55
#